data_AF-A0AAN7B077-F1
#
_entry.id   AF-A0AAN7B077-F1
#
_cell.length_a   1.000
_cell.length_b   1.000
_cell.length_c   1.000
_cell.angle_alpha   90.00
_cell.angle_beta   90.00
_cell.angle_gamma   90.00
#
_symmetry.space_group_name_H-M   'P 1'
#
loop_
_entity.id
_entity.type
_entity.pdbx_description
1 polymer ?
#
loop_
_entity_poly.entity_id
_entity_poly.type
_entity_poly.pdbx_seq_one_letter_code
_entity_poly.pdbx_strand_id
1 'polypeptide(L)'
;MLEGMYPMEATTAPFSIQSITPGSPDRAVIDKLTRVTANLEVELFLVLLERGPTAVGGAEEGSESGAVPKTEFIVRRLVDFGGQLYFSDYPIDESQFYQDIGPKDAIPERAEAAVLLVTRDSLASSLFDLFGFDSKDTIASSRCCPDIRQVLKQFADRCVASEAQRTRLIPVLKELVVGVLNLESDLHHALLTDHDFLPVQTAFSRAREWEALEQVVTRTEGRLGVADPSAVGMLVRGGHVKLENVDKWMMACVVHANSIRGKCARLAEFLKGLEGPDGTSDDNHRQWVMQTFDKHVLQGTQEGRLNFEDGDAVLTLVLRLFELDEATVNYSLLALADRYPSQTSFMIGLLLRLNKALQSCTSPCPSAKKLFLDLAERTIKHLDISRFCTSSAIPLRDFMGHEPRIPAKQNQEDRLVCITSSEPAPMLVIDHEQLAEFIAALLQQKVGSARMRQLAFGIIAKAPLIRRGDFVTLWLPFLHKLIVVLEHHKVPLSKPRWSHIFAAILDAFVYKSKPRIEVMEWKTDLARHTCFCAHCNNFRLFFAADQVELRGEGMSQFDVDHIKTYILNVLTQRTS
;
A
#
# COMPACT_ATOMS: atom_id res chain seq x y z
N MET A 1 -30.40 32.27 49.63
CA MET A 1 -31.48 31.66 48.84
C MET A 1 -31.14 31.82 47.37
N LEU A 2 -30.50 30.80 46.80
CA LEU A 2 -30.35 30.47 45.37
C LEU A 2 -29.34 29.31 45.34
N GLU A 3 -29.85 28.09 45.44
CA GLU A 3 -29.11 26.86 45.18
C GLU A 3 -29.18 26.58 43.68
N GLY A 4 -28.00 26.49 43.05
CA GLY A 4 -27.82 25.89 41.72
C GLY A 4 -27.40 24.45 41.90
N MET A 5 -28.25 23.51 41.47
CA MET A 5 -27.88 22.11 41.30
C MET A 5 -27.36 21.90 39.87
N TYR A 6 -26.10 21.48 39.77
CA TYR A 6 -25.55 20.84 38.58
C TYR A 6 -26.16 19.43 38.43
N PRO A 7 -26.40 18.94 37.20
CA PRO A 7 -26.70 17.53 37.00
C PRO A 7 -25.41 16.72 37.20
N MET A 8 -25.42 15.79 38.16
CA MET A 8 -24.40 14.76 38.26
C MET A 8 -24.50 13.84 37.04
N GLU A 9 -23.47 13.83 36.20
CA GLU A 9 -23.21 12.74 35.28
C GLU A 9 -22.99 11.46 36.11
N ALA A 10 -23.92 10.51 36.01
CA ALA A 10 -23.74 9.19 36.57
C ALA A 10 -22.62 8.48 35.78
N THR A 11 -21.42 8.43 36.35
CA THR A 11 -20.33 7.58 35.90
C THR A 11 -20.79 6.12 35.92
N THR A 12 -21.21 5.60 34.77
CA THR A 12 -21.52 4.18 34.58
C THR A 12 -20.22 3.41 34.46
N ALA A 13 -19.78 2.83 35.58
CA ALA A 13 -18.68 1.88 35.56
C ALA A 13 -19.03 0.76 34.54
N PRO A 14 -18.08 0.34 33.68
CA PRO A 14 -18.34 -0.72 32.72
C PRO A 14 -18.71 -1.99 33.48
N PHE A 15 -19.96 -2.43 33.35
CA PHE A 15 -20.38 -3.76 33.78
C PHE A 15 -19.48 -4.78 33.08
N SER A 16 -18.56 -5.37 33.83
CA SER A 16 -17.61 -6.36 33.31
C SER A 16 -17.99 -7.71 33.89
N ILE A 17 -18.42 -8.65 33.06
CA ILE A 17 -18.64 -10.04 33.47
C ILE A 17 -17.34 -10.64 34.05
N GLN A 18 -16.17 -10.05 33.76
CA GLN A 18 -14.89 -10.43 34.36
C GLN A 18 -14.77 -10.06 35.85
N SER A 19 -15.61 -9.16 36.39
CA SER A 19 -15.66 -8.87 37.82
C SER A 19 -16.47 -9.89 38.62
N ILE A 20 -17.09 -10.87 37.96
CA ILE A 20 -17.78 -11.97 38.62
C ILE A 20 -16.73 -12.87 39.28
N THR A 21 -16.69 -12.88 40.61
CA THR A 21 -15.72 -13.65 41.39
C THR A 21 -15.81 -15.14 41.07
N PRO A 22 -14.66 -15.84 40.90
CA PRO A 22 -14.63 -17.28 40.77
C PRO A 22 -15.39 -17.95 41.93
N GLY A 23 -16.35 -18.83 41.61
CA GLY A 23 -17.19 -19.51 42.61
C GLY A 23 -18.51 -18.81 42.95
N SER A 24 -18.83 -17.66 42.34
CA SER A 24 -20.16 -17.06 42.50
C SER A 24 -21.27 -17.91 41.85
N PRO A 25 -22.51 -17.82 42.34
CA PRO A 25 -23.66 -18.48 41.72
C PRO A 25 -23.84 -18.06 40.26
N ASP A 26 -23.61 -16.78 39.94
CA ASP A 26 -23.70 -16.26 38.57
C ASP A 26 -22.67 -16.92 37.66
N ARG A 27 -21.44 -17.14 38.13
CA ARG A 27 -20.43 -17.85 37.35
C ARG A 27 -20.82 -19.31 37.11
N ALA A 28 -21.40 -19.97 38.11
CA ALA A 28 -21.89 -21.34 37.97
C ALA A 28 -23.04 -21.45 36.95
N VAL A 29 -23.92 -20.44 36.88
CA VAL A 29 -24.98 -20.35 35.86
C VAL A 29 -24.38 -20.12 34.48
N ILE A 30 -23.46 -19.17 34.33
CA ILE A 30 -22.73 -18.90 33.08
C ILE A 30 -22.01 -20.15 32.58
N ASP A 31 -21.28 -20.85 33.46
CA ASP A 31 -20.54 -22.06 33.09
C ASP A 31 -21.48 -23.22 32.71
N LYS A 32 -22.67 -23.31 33.33
CA LYS A 32 -23.71 -24.28 32.95
C LYS A 32 -24.32 -23.95 31.59
N LEU A 33 -24.72 -22.70 31.37
CA LEU A 33 -25.27 -22.24 30.09
C LEU A 33 -24.25 -22.39 28.95
N THR A 34 -22.98 -22.09 29.21
CA THR A 34 -21.88 -22.29 28.26
C THR A 34 -21.69 -23.78 27.92
N ARG A 35 -21.82 -24.67 28.91
CA ARG A 35 -21.78 -26.12 28.67
C ARG A 35 -22.99 -26.63 27.88
N VAL A 36 -24.19 -26.12 28.18
CA VAL A 36 -25.41 -26.51 27.47
C VAL A 36 -25.35 -26.05 26.02
N THR A 37 -24.96 -24.81 25.77
CA THR A 37 -24.80 -24.26 24.40
C THR A 37 -23.72 -24.93 23.58
N ALA A 38 -22.67 -25.45 24.20
CA ALA A 38 -21.66 -26.22 23.47
C ALA A 38 -22.27 -27.44 22.73
N ASN A 39 -23.38 -27.98 23.24
CA ASN A 39 -24.07 -29.14 22.67
C ASN A 39 -25.34 -28.79 21.87
N LEU A 40 -25.76 -27.52 21.89
CA LEU A 40 -26.94 -27.05 21.15
C LEU A 40 -26.49 -26.22 19.95
N GLU A 41 -27.34 -26.09 18.93
CA GLU A 41 -27.08 -25.26 17.73
C GLU A 41 -27.43 -23.77 17.95
N VAL A 42 -27.20 -23.28 19.17
CA VAL A 42 -27.50 -21.89 19.56
C VAL A 42 -26.27 -21.19 20.14
N GLU A 43 -26.23 -19.87 19.98
CA GLU A 43 -25.40 -18.97 20.78
C GLU A 43 -26.28 -18.23 21.79
N LEU A 44 -25.68 -17.91 22.94
CA LEU A 44 -26.33 -17.18 24.01
C LEU A 44 -25.69 -15.82 24.16
N PHE A 45 -26.54 -14.81 24.33
CA PHE A 45 -26.14 -13.45 24.67
C PHE A 45 -26.90 -13.00 25.92
N LEU A 46 -26.23 -12.21 26.74
CA LEU A 46 -26.85 -11.47 27.82
C LEU A 46 -27.23 -10.09 27.28
N VAL A 47 -28.52 -9.77 27.39
CA VAL A 47 -29.08 -8.48 27.00
C VAL A 47 -29.35 -7.70 28.27
N LEU A 48 -28.74 -6.53 28.43
CA LEU A 48 -29.17 -5.57 29.46
C LEU A 48 -30.28 -4.72 28.87
N LEU A 49 -31.44 -4.74 29.52
CA LEU A 49 -32.64 -4.04 29.07
C LEU A 49 -32.80 -2.75 29.87
N GLU A 50 -33.03 -1.64 29.18
CA GLU A 50 -33.46 -0.39 29.77
C GLU A 50 -34.85 -0.08 29.23
N ARG A 51 -35.80 0.25 30.12
CA ARG A 51 -37.09 0.75 29.66
C ARG A 51 -36.85 2.09 28.99
N GLY A 52 -37.22 2.21 27.72
CA GLY A 52 -37.26 3.51 27.07
C GLY A 52 -38.15 4.45 27.89
N PRO A 53 -37.90 5.78 27.86
CA PRO A 53 -38.79 6.72 28.51
C PRO A 53 -40.19 6.44 27.97
N THR A 54 -41.09 5.92 28.83
CA THR A 54 -42.51 5.78 28.47
C THR A 54 -42.89 7.13 27.95
N ALA A 55 -43.21 7.23 26.65
CA ALA A 55 -43.53 8.50 26.06
C ALA A 55 -44.63 9.09 26.93
N VAL A 56 -44.27 10.09 27.73
CA VAL A 56 -45.23 10.87 28.53
C VAL A 56 -45.87 11.80 27.51
N GLY A 57 -46.53 11.20 26.52
CA GLY A 57 -47.40 11.88 25.59
C GLY A 57 -48.58 12.30 26.42
N GLY A 58 -48.70 13.62 26.63
CA GLY A 58 -49.82 14.22 27.32
C GLY A 58 -51.10 13.61 26.79
N ALA A 59 -51.85 12.99 27.70
CA ALA A 59 -53.22 12.61 27.44
C ALA A 59 -53.99 13.90 27.14
N GLU A 60 -54.15 14.24 25.85
CA GLU A 60 -55.34 14.95 25.43
C GLU A 60 -56.51 14.00 25.70
N GLU A 61 -57.22 14.29 26.78
CA GLU A 61 -58.47 13.65 27.18
C GLU A 61 -59.43 13.64 25.98
N GLY A 62 -59.67 12.49 25.34
CA GLY A 62 -60.72 12.42 24.33
C GLY A 62 -60.77 11.23 23.37
N SER A 63 -59.77 10.36 23.34
CA SER A 63 -59.75 9.23 22.39
C SER A 63 -59.86 7.89 23.12
N GLU A 64 -61.09 7.38 23.24
CA GLU A 64 -61.39 5.98 23.58
C GLU A 64 -60.94 5.06 22.43
N SER A 65 -59.64 4.79 22.34
CA SER A 65 -59.09 3.70 21.54
C SER A 65 -58.07 2.98 22.40
N GLY A 66 -58.43 1.79 22.90
CA GLY A 66 -57.68 0.97 23.84
C GLY A 66 -56.39 0.35 23.28
N ALA A 67 -55.53 1.16 22.67
CA ALA A 67 -54.17 0.77 22.36
C ALA A 67 -53.32 0.97 23.62
N VAL A 68 -53.04 -0.15 24.32
CA VAL A 68 -52.05 -0.18 25.40
C VAL A 68 -50.73 0.40 24.85
N PRO A 69 -50.11 1.40 25.50
CA PRO A 69 -48.84 1.94 25.04
C PRO A 69 -47.82 0.80 25.01
N LYS A 70 -47.27 0.48 23.82
CA LYS A 70 -46.17 -0.47 23.67
C LYS A 70 -45.00 0.04 24.51
N THR A 71 -44.58 -0.71 25.51
CA THR A 71 -43.33 -0.42 26.19
C THR A 71 -42.20 -0.76 25.21
N GLU A 72 -41.41 0.22 24.80
CA GLU A 72 -40.20 -0.06 24.02
C GLU A 72 -39.06 -0.32 25.02
N PHE A 73 -38.54 -1.55 25.00
CA PHE A 73 -37.27 -1.83 25.67
C PHE A 73 -36.13 -1.45 24.74
N ILE A 74 -35.12 -0.79 25.29
CA ILE A 74 -33.86 -0.54 24.62
C ILE A 74 -32.86 -1.58 25.17
N VAL A 75 -32.28 -2.40 24.30
CA VAL A 75 -31.05 -3.12 24.61
C VAL A 75 -29.98 -2.11 24.88
N ARG A 76 -29.72 -1.85 26.15
CA ARG A 76 -28.62 -1.00 26.54
C ARG A 76 -27.29 -1.64 26.19
N ARG A 77 -27.17 -2.97 26.35
CA ARG A 77 -25.96 -3.73 26.02
C ARG A 77 -26.28 -5.15 25.60
N LEU A 78 -25.67 -5.62 24.51
CA LEU A 78 -25.61 -7.04 24.17
C LEU A 78 -24.21 -7.56 24.47
N VAL A 79 -24.07 -8.50 25.40
CA VAL A 79 -22.79 -9.02 25.86
C VAL A 79 -22.77 -10.54 25.70
N ASP A 80 -21.68 -11.13 25.23
CA ASP A 80 -21.53 -12.58 25.32
C ASP A 80 -21.19 -13.03 26.76
N PHE A 81 -21.23 -14.33 27.00
CA PHE A 81 -20.89 -14.91 28.31
C PHE A 81 -19.40 -14.81 28.66
N GLY A 82 -18.55 -14.38 27.72
CA GLY A 82 -17.16 -13.99 27.93
C GLY A 82 -16.99 -12.55 28.43
N GLY A 83 -18.07 -11.76 28.47
CA GLY A 83 -18.02 -10.35 28.82
C GLY A 83 -17.72 -9.42 27.65
N GLN A 84 -17.72 -9.91 26.42
CA GLN A 84 -17.50 -9.08 25.24
C GLN A 84 -18.78 -8.36 24.84
N LEU A 85 -18.71 -7.03 24.76
CA LEU A 85 -19.79 -6.19 24.29
C LEU A 85 -19.86 -6.23 22.76
N TYR A 86 -21.04 -6.53 22.23
CA TYR A 86 -21.34 -6.54 20.79
C TYR A 86 -22.07 -5.26 20.38
N PHE A 87 -23.00 -4.77 21.21
CA PHE A 87 -23.83 -3.58 20.92
C PHE A 87 -24.15 -2.80 22.18
N SER A 88 -24.45 -1.52 22.01
CA SER A 88 -25.15 -0.71 23.00
C SER A 88 -26.26 0.12 22.39
N ASP A 89 -27.31 0.36 23.16
CA ASP A 89 -28.42 1.28 22.87
C ASP A 89 -29.25 0.94 21.61
N TYR A 90 -29.67 -0.32 21.46
CA TYR A 90 -30.51 -0.79 20.35
C TYR A 90 -31.98 -1.00 20.75
N PRO A 91 -32.98 -0.37 20.10
CA PRO A 91 -34.39 -0.55 20.44
C PRO A 91 -34.90 -1.94 20.02
N ILE A 92 -35.65 -2.63 20.89
CA ILE A 92 -36.36 -3.88 20.58
C ILE A 92 -37.88 -3.66 20.65
N ASP A 93 -38.60 -4.11 19.62
CA ASP A 93 -40.06 -4.21 19.67
C ASP A 93 -40.48 -5.41 20.52
N GLU A 94 -41.30 -5.16 21.54
CA GLU A 94 -41.86 -6.20 22.42
C GLU A 94 -42.60 -7.30 21.67
N SER A 95 -43.12 -7.01 20.48
CA SER A 95 -43.81 -7.97 19.63
C SER A 95 -42.94 -9.16 19.20
N GLN A 96 -41.61 -9.06 19.33
CA GLN A 96 -40.65 -10.10 18.97
C GLN A 96 -40.27 -11.04 20.13
N PHE A 97 -40.74 -10.79 21.36
CA PHE A 97 -40.45 -11.68 22.48
C PHE A 97 -41.29 -12.96 22.44
N TYR A 98 -40.63 -14.12 22.47
CA TYR A 98 -41.27 -15.40 22.77
C TYR A 98 -41.11 -15.68 24.28
N GLN A 99 -42.19 -15.57 25.04
CA GLN A 99 -42.22 -15.92 26.47
C GLN A 99 -42.82 -17.31 26.67
N ASP A 100 -42.02 -18.23 27.22
CA ASP A 100 -42.47 -19.55 27.65
C ASP A 100 -42.38 -19.68 29.19
N ILE A 101 -42.84 -18.66 29.92
CA ILE A 101 -42.84 -18.64 31.39
C ILE A 101 -44.26 -18.38 31.90
N GLY A 102 -45.03 -19.45 32.10
CA GLY A 102 -46.19 -19.43 33.00
C GLY A 102 -47.28 -18.38 32.67
N PRO A 103 -48.23 -18.14 33.59
CA PRO A 103 -49.37 -17.27 33.33
C PRO A 103 -48.91 -15.85 32.92
N LYS A 104 -49.57 -15.30 31.88
CA LYS A 104 -49.28 -14.05 31.15
C LYS A 104 -49.09 -12.76 31.96
N ASP A 105 -49.19 -12.80 33.28
CA ASP A 105 -49.42 -11.61 34.11
C ASP A 105 -48.20 -11.16 34.94
N ALA A 106 -47.01 -11.72 34.72
CA ALA A 106 -45.84 -11.31 35.50
C ALA A 106 -44.54 -11.35 34.70
N ILE A 107 -44.37 -10.40 33.78
CA ILE A 107 -43.02 -9.82 33.64
C ILE A 107 -42.82 -9.07 34.97
N PRO A 108 -41.88 -9.48 35.85
CA PRO A 108 -41.60 -8.69 37.04
C PRO A 108 -41.33 -7.25 36.57
N GLU A 109 -41.88 -6.25 37.27
CA GLU A 109 -41.79 -4.82 36.90
C GLU A 109 -40.36 -4.31 36.64
N ARG A 110 -39.33 -5.15 36.91
CA ARG A 110 -37.89 -4.90 36.80
C ARG A 110 -37.13 -6.07 36.15
N ALA A 111 -37.43 -6.43 34.91
CA ALA A 111 -36.50 -7.25 34.13
C ALA A 111 -35.34 -6.36 33.64
N GLU A 112 -34.23 -6.32 34.39
CA GLU A 112 -33.02 -5.54 34.04
C GLU A 112 -32.11 -6.27 33.03
N ALA A 113 -32.30 -7.58 32.87
CA ALA A 113 -31.54 -8.41 31.95
C ALA A 113 -32.38 -9.54 31.33
N ALA A 114 -32.07 -9.91 30.10
CA ALA A 114 -32.63 -11.05 29.40
C ALA A 114 -31.51 -11.92 28.81
N VAL A 115 -31.82 -13.18 28.56
CA VAL A 115 -30.94 -14.10 27.84
C VAL A 115 -31.51 -14.27 26.43
N LEU A 116 -30.75 -13.83 25.43
CA LEU A 116 -31.10 -14.01 24.03
C LEU A 116 -30.50 -15.32 23.52
N LEU A 117 -31.36 -16.18 23.00
CA LEU A 117 -31.01 -17.43 22.32
C LEU A 117 -31.12 -17.17 20.82
N VAL A 118 -30.00 -17.31 20.10
CA VAL A 118 -30.00 -17.19 18.63
C VAL A 118 -29.47 -18.47 18.03
N THR A 119 -30.20 -19.04 17.07
CA THR A 119 -29.73 -20.24 16.36
C THR A 119 -28.53 -19.86 15.50
N ARG A 120 -27.54 -20.77 15.38
CA ARG A 120 -26.28 -20.44 14.69
C ARG A 120 -26.47 -20.13 13.21
N ASP A 121 -27.42 -20.78 12.57
CA ASP A 121 -27.81 -20.60 11.17
C ASP A 121 -28.52 -19.27 10.90
N SER A 122 -29.13 -18.66 11.92
CA SER A 122 -29.75 -17.33 11.82
C SER A 122 -28.92 -16.22 12.47
N LEU A 123 -27.76 -16.55 13.06
CA LEU A 123 -27.01 -15.61 13.88
C LEU A 123 -26.42 -14.48 13.03
N ALA A 124 -25.86 -14.80 11.87
CA ALA A 124 -25.30 -13.77 10.99
C ALA A 124 -26.40 -12.81 10.51
N SER A 125 -27.53 -13.33 10.02
CA SER A 125 -28.66 -12.50 9.59
C SER A 125 -29.23 -11.67 10.74
N SER A 126 -29.46 -12.28 11.91
CA SER A 126 -29.92 -11.56 13.11
C SER A 126 -28.98 -10.41 13.48
N LEU A 127 -27.67 -10.62 13.37
CA LEU A 127 -26.70 -9.55 13.62
C LEU A 127 -26.80 -8.42 12.58
N PHE A 128 -26.97 -8.74 11.29
CA PHE A 128 -27.21 -7.73 10.25
C PHE A 128 -28.51 -6.94 10.45
N ASP A 129 -29.58 -7.60 10.87
CA ASP A 129 -30.86 -6.97 11.21
C ASP A 129 -30.70 -6.04 12.42
N LEU A 130 -29.94 -6.49 13.43
CA LEU A 130 -29.56 -5.69 14.60
C LEU A 130 -28.67 -4.49 14.25
N PHE A 131 -27.90 -4.53 13.17
CA PHE A 131 -27.18 -3.34 12.71
C PHE A 131 -28.06 -2.38 11.88
N GLY A 132 -29.32 -2.75 11.59
CA GLY A 132 -30.27 -1.93 10.84
C GLY A 132 -30.01 -1.88 9.33
N PHE A 133 -29.32 -2.88 8.77
CA PHE A 133 -28.99 -2.94 7.33
C PHE A 133 -30.15 -3.33 6.43
N ASP A 134 -31.26 -3.79 7.00
CA ASP A 134 -32.44 -4.21 6.25
C ASP A 134 -33.22 -3.05 5.62
N SER A 135 -32.94 -1.81 6.06
CA SER A 135 -33.56 -0.59 5.54
C SER A 135 -32.59 0.15 4.61
N LYS A 136 -32.97 0.30 3.34
CA LYS A 136 -32.23 1.09 2.33
C LYS A 136 -31.93 2.53 2.80
N ASP A 137 -32.67 3.05 3.77
CA ASP A 137 -32.55 4.41 4.29
C ASP A 137 -31.53 4.56 5.43
N THR A 138 -31.18 3.48 6.16
CA THR A 138 -30.24 3.54 7.30
C THR A 138 -28.76 3.55 6.88
N ILE A 139 -28.50 3.08 5.65
CA ILE A 139 -27.18 2.85 5.06
C ILE A 139 -26.33 4.13 4.98
N ALA A 140 -26.95 5.31 5.00
CA ALA A 140 -26.26 6.61 4.97
C ALA A 140 -25.59 7.02 6.29
N SER A 141 -25.86 6.35 7.41
CA SER A 141 -25.27 6.72 8.71
C SER A 141 -23.95 5.98 8.96
N SER A 142 -22.83 6.73 8.98
CA SER A 142 -21.48 6.21 9.24
C SER A 142 -21.26 5.55 10.62
N ARG A 143 -22.30 5.53 11.46
CA ARG A 143 -22.22 5.08 12.86
C ARG A 143 -22.18 3.56 13.02
N CYS A 144 -22.72 2.77 12.08
CA CYS A 144 -22.77 1.30 12.23
C CYS A 144 -21.48 0.56 11.82
N CYS A 145 -20.51 1.25 11.18
CA CYS A 145 -19.29 0.63 10.67
C CYS A 145 -18.31 0.10 11.76
N PRO A 146 -18.10 0.80 12.89
CA PRO A 146 -17.21 0.33 13.95
C PRO A 146 -17.70 -0.97 14.59
N ASP A 147 -19.02 -1.12 14.75
CA ASP A 147 -19.61 -2.25 15.46
C ASP A 147 -19.47 -3.54 14.67
N ILE A 148 -19.70 -3.53 13.35
CA ILE A 148 -19.46 -4.71 12.49
C ILE A 148 -18.00 -5.17 12.56
N ARG A 149 -17.04 -4.24 12.46
CA ARG A 149 -15.60 -4.57 12.49
C ARG A 149 -15.24 -5.24 13.82
N GLN A 150 -15.77 -4.72 14.92
CA GLN A 150 -15.59 -5.29 16.25
C GLN A 150 -16.21 -6.69 16.35
N VAL A 151 -17.43 -6.89 15.85
CA VAL A 151 -18.09 -8.20 15.85
C VAL A 151 -17.30 -9.22 15.03
N LEU A 152 -16.89 -8.89 13.80
CA LEU A 152 -16.05 -9.77 12.98
C LEU A 152 -14.75 -10.15 13.69
N LYS A 153 -14.06 -9.18 14.29
CA LYS A 153 -12.84 -9.41 15.06
C LYS A 153 -13.09 -10.35 16.24
N GLN A 154 -14.15 -10.13 17.01
CA GLN A 154 -14.49 -10.97 18.18
C GLN A 154 -14.78 -12.42 17.78
N PHE A 155 -15.56 -12.65 16.72
CA PHE A 155 -15.82 -14.01 16.22
C PHE A 155 -14.54 -14.66 15.70
N ALA A 156 -13.71 -13.91 14.98
CA ALA A 156 -12.43 -14.40 14.51
C ALA A 156 -11.49 -14.77 15.67
N ASP A 157 -11.37 -13.92 16.69
CA ASP A 157 -10.54 -14.16 17.87
C ASP A 157 -10.99 -15.43 18.62
N ARG A 158 -12.31 -15.68 18.74
CA ARG A 158 -12.87 -16.91 19.31
C ARG A 158 -12.52 -18.15 18.47
N CYS A 159 -12.63 -18.06 17.15
CA CYS A 159 -12.19 -19.14 16.24
C CYS A 159 -10.69 -19.44 16.34
N VAL A 160 -9.88 -18.43 16.64
CA VAL A 160 -8.43 -18.57 16.83
C VAL A 160 -8.10 -19.19 18.19
N ALA A 161 -8.83 -18.81 19.25
CA ALA A 161 -8.56 -19.18 20.63
C ALA A 161 -8.72 -20.68 20.93
N SER A 162 -9.71 -21.36 20.33
CA SER A 162 -10.00 -22.78 20.62
C SER A 162 -10.47 -23.54 19.38
N GLU A 163 -10.01 -24.78 19.21
CA GLU A 163 -10.46 -25.66 18.12
C GLU A 163 -11.96 -25.95 18.21
N ALA A 164 -12.49 -26.23 19.39
CA ALA A 164 -13.93 -26.42 19.59
C ALA A 164 -14.76 -25.19 19.17
N GLN A 165 -14.31 -23.98 19.50
CA GLN A 165 -14.97 -22.74 19.07
C GLN A 165 -14.82 -22.53 17.57
N ARG A 166 -13.67 -22.87 16.98
CA ARG A 166 -13.44 -22.79 15.54
C ARG A 166 -14.45 -23.63 14.76
N THR A 167 -14.56 -24.91 15.07
CA THR A 167 -15.52 -25.81 14.39
C THR A 167 -16.94 -25.28 14.50
N ARG A 168 -17.27 -24.66 15.64
CA ARG A 168 -18.59 -24.14 15.96
C ARG A 168 -18.93 -22.81 15.27
N LEU A 169 -17.98 -21.88 15.18
CA LEU A 169 -18.23 -20.48 14.83
C LEU A 169 -17.75 -20.11 13.43
N ILE A 170 -16.96 -20.95 12.75
CA ILE A 170 -16.51 -20.69 11.38
C ILE A 170 -17.66 -20.50 10.39
N PRO A 171 -18.76 -21.30 10.41
CA PRO A 171 -19.90 -21.07 9.54
C PRO A 171 -20.50 -19.66 9.71
N VAL A 172 -20.72 -19.25 10.97
CA VAL A 172 -21.22 -17.90 11.31
C VAL A 172 -20.25 -16.82 10.82
N LEU A 173 -18.94 -17.01 11.03
CA LEU A 173 -17.94 -16.05 10.58
C LEU A 173 -17.92 -15.92 9.05
N LYS A 174 -18.09 -17.02 8.30
CA LYS A 174 -18.20 -16.98 6.84
C LYS A 174 -19.40 -16.15 6.39
N GLU A 175 -20.57 -16.40 6.97
CA GLU A 175 -21.79 -15.66 6.63
C GLU A 175 -21.66 -14.17 6.97
N LEU A 176 -21.09 -13.85 8.13
CA LEU A 176 -20.78 -12.46 8.50
C LEU A 176 -19.85 -11.81 7.47
N VAL A 177 -18.77 -12.46 7.07
CA VAL A 177 -17.85 -11.91 6.07
C VAL A 177 -18.53 -11.71 4.73
N VAL A 178 -19.30 -12.69 4.25
CA VAL A 178 -20.05 -12.58 2.99
C VAL A 178 -21.05 -11.44 3.04
N GLY A 179 -21.79 -11.30 4.13
CA GLY A 179 -22.75 -10.20 4.33
C GLY A 179 -22.06 -8.84 4.32
N VAL A 180 -20.90 -8.69 4.98
CA VAL A 180 -20.13 -7.45 4.95
C VAL A 180 -19.62 -7.13 3.55
N LEU A 181 -19.15 -8.13 2.79
CA LEU A 181 -18.71 -7.91 1.40
C LEU A 181 -19.86 -7.55 0.45
N ASN A 182 -21.05 -8.11 0.66
CA ASN A 182 -22.24 -7.70 -0.07
C ASN A 182 -22.57 -6.24 0.24
N LEU A 183 -22.54 -5.87 1.53
CA LEU A 183 -22.78 -4.50 1.97
C LEU A 183 -21.74 -3.51 1.41
N GLU A 184 -20.45 -3.88 1.36
CA GLU A 184 -19.41 -3.07 0.68
C GLU A 184 -19.73 -2.83 -0.79
N SER A 185 -20.22 -3.87 -1.47
CA SER A 185 -20.57 -3.83 -2.89
C SER A 185 -21.76 -2.89 -3.12
N ASP A 186 -22.78 -2.98 -2.28
CA ASP A 186 -23.99 -2.15 -2.32
C ASP A 186 -23.69 -0.67 -1.98
N LEU A 187 -22.74 -0.44 -1.05
CA LEU A 187 -22.30 0.88 -0.64
C LEU A 187 -21.30 1.54 -1.58
N HIS A 188 -20.67 0.77 -2.47
CA HIS A 188 -19.48 1.18 -3.22
C HIS A 188 -18.37 1.77 -2.33
N HIS A 189 -18.27 1.30 -1.09
CA HIS A 189 -17.31 1.77 -0.10
C HIS A 189 -16.65 0.61 0.64
N ALA A 190 -15.34 0.74 0.88
CA ALA A 190 -14.57 -0.19 1.66
C ALA A 190 -14.93 -0.09 3.15
N LEU A 191 -15.62 -1.11 3.68
CA LEU A 191 -15.96 -1.20 5.10
C LEU A 191 -14.84 -1.84 5.91
N LEU A 192 -14.12 -2.80 5.38
CA LEU A 192 -13.03 -3.51 6.05
C LEU A 192 -11.68 -2.90 5.69
N THR A 193 -10.80 -2.75 6.67
CA THR A 193 -9.37 -2.48 6.43
C THR A 193 -8.55 -3.77 6.55
N ASP A 194 -7.30 -3.75 6.11
CA ASP A 194 -6.35 -4.87 6.28
C ASP A 194 -6.21 -5.28 7.74
N HIS A 195 -6.20 -4.30 8.64
CA HIS A 195 -6.09 -4.53 10.08
C HIS A 195 -7.33 -5.25 10.64
N ASP A 196 -8.53 -4.89 10.16
CA ASP A 196 -9.78 -5.51 10.59
C ASP A 196 -9.91 -6.94 10.06
N PHE A 197 -9.35 -7.21 8.88
CA PHE A 197 -9.46 -8.52 8.23
C PHE A 197 -8.41 -9.54 8.71
N LEU A 198 -7.27 -9.09 9.24
CA LEU A 198 -6.18 -9.98 9.69
C LEU A 198 -6.63 -11.08 10.70
N PRO A 199 -7.46 -10.80 11.71
CA PRO A 199 -8.01 -11.84 12.59
C PRO A 199 -8.86 -12.86 11.83
N VAL A 200 -9.73 -12.39 10.93
CA VAL A 200 -10.62 -13.23 10.10
C VAL A 200 -9.79 -14.18 9.23
N GLN A 201 -8.73 -13.65 8.61
CA GLN A 201 -7.80 -14.45 7.82
C GLN A 201 -7.10 -15.53 8.64
N THR A 202 -6.68 -15.18 9.85
CA THR A 202 -6.03 -16.12 10.76
C THR A 202 -7.02 -17.23 11.15
N ALA A 203 -8.28 -16.88 11.43
CA ALA A 203 -9.34 -17.84 11.73
C ALA A 203 -9.60 -18.79 10.56
N PHE A 204 -9.81 -18.27 9.35
CA PHE A 204 -10.04 -19.09 8.15
C PHE A 204 -8.84 -19.96 7.78
N SER A 205 -7.61 -19.44 7.87
CA SER A 205 -6.39 -20.21 7.60
C SER A 205 -6.23 -21.38 8.59
N ARG A 206 -6.50 -21.14 9.88
CA ARG A 206 -6.51 -22.19 10.91
C ARG A 206 -7.64 -23.21 10.73
N ALA A 207 -8.75 -22.80 10.15
CA ALA A 207 -9.88 -23.66 9.81
C ALA A 207 -9.73 -24.35 8.43
N ARG A 208 -8.68 -24.00 7.67
CA ARG A 208 -8.44 -24.47 6.29
C ARG A 208 -9.54 -24.08 5.31
N GLU A 209 -10.13 -22.92 5.53
CA GLU A 209 -11.25 -22.39 4.74
C GLU A 209 -10.76 -21.56 3.54
N TRP A 210 -10.02 -22.22 2.65
CA TRP A 210 -9.34 -21.58 1.52
C TRP A 210 -10.31 -21.01 0.49
N GLU A 211 -11.45 -21.66 0.25
CA GLU A 211 -12.49 -21.16 -0.65
C GLU A 211 -13.11 -19.85 -0.14
N ALA A 212 -13.34 -19.75 1.18
CA ALA A 212 -13.83 -18.51 1.78
C ALA A 212 -12.79 -17.38 1.62
N LEU A 213 -11.51 -17.67 1.85
CA LEU A 213 -10.44 -16.70 1.61
C LEU A 213 -10.33 -16.29 0.14
N GLU A 214 -10.46 -17.23 -0.80
CA GLU A 214 -10.47 -16.96 -2.24
C GLU A 214 -11.61 -16.00 -2.61
N GLN A 215 -12.83 -16.27 -2.12
CA GLN A 215 -13.99 -15.41 -2.35
C GLN A 215 -13.76 -13.99 -1.82
N VAL A 216 -13.16 -13.85 -0.63
CA VAL A 216 -12.86 -12.52 -0.07
C VAL A 216 -11.84 -11.78 -0.92
N VAL A 217 -10.73 -12.43 -1.29
CA VAL A 217 -9.69 -11.81 -2.12
C VAL A 217 -10.25 -11.41 -3.48
N THR A 218 -11.09 -12.25 -4.08
CA THR A 218 -11.72 -11.98 -5.38
C THR A 218 -12.69 -10.80 -5.29
N ARG A 219 -13.60 -10.80 -4.30
CA ARG A 219 -14.61 -9.74 -4.13
C ARG A 219 -14.03 -8.40 -3.73
N THR A 220 -12.92 -8.39 -3.00
CA THR A 220 -12.22 -7.16 -2.61
C THR A 220 -11.18 -6.73 -3.62
N GLU A 221 -11.06 -7.44 -4.74
CA GLU A 221 -10.04 -7.21 -5.76
C GLU A 221 -8.63 -7.12 -5.17
N GLY A 222 -8.36 -7.91 -4.12
CA GLY A 222 -7.08 -7.98 -3.43
C GLY A 222 -6.68 -6.70 -2.68
N ARG A 223 -7.64 -5.80 -2.47
CA ARG A 223 -7.55 -4.61 -1.59
C ARG A 223 -7.26 -5.01 -0.16
N LEU A 224 -7.94 -6.05 0.33
CA LEU A 224 -7.65 -6.60 1.65
C LEU A 224 -6.33 -7.38 1.57
N GLY A 225 -5.41 -7.05 2.45
CA GLY A 225 -4.13 -7.74 2.65
C GLY A 225 -4.36 -9.25 2.70
N VAL A 226 -3.39 -10.03 2.25
CA VAL A 226 -3.51 -11.49 2.12
C VAL A 226 -2.92 -12.15 3.37
N ALA A 227 -3.53 -13.25 3.84
CA ALA A 227 -2.96 -14.08 4.90
C ALA A 227 -1.51 -14.42 4.57
N ASP A 228 -0.61 -14.39 5.56
CA ASP A 228 0.83 -14.56 5.36
C ASP A 228 1.13 -15.75 4.41
N PRO A 229 1.49 -15.50 3.14
CA PRO A 229 1.71 -16.56 2.16
C PRO A 229 2.83 -17.50 2.61
N SER A 230 3.81 -17.00 3.37
CA SER A 230 4.88 -17.82 3.93
C SER A 230 4.33 -18.82 4.94
N ALA A 231 3.38 -18.42 5.80
CA ALA A 231 2.74 -19.34 6.75
C ALA A 231 1.98 -20.46 6.04
N VAL A 232 1.24 -20.14 4.96
CA VAL A 232 0.53 -21.15 4.16
C VAL A 232 1.52 -22.07 3.43
N GLY A 233 2.60 -21.52 2.85
CA GLY A 233 3.67 -22.32 2.25
C GLY A 233 4.28 -23.32 3.25
N MET A 234 4.49 -22.90 4.50
CA MET A 234 5.00 -23.82 5.55
C MET A 234 4.02 -24.96 5.85
N LEU A 235 2.70 -24.71 5.83
CA LEU A 235 1.69 -25.75 6.03
C LEU A 235 1.66 -26.74 4.86
N VAL A 236 1.86 -26.25 3.63
CA VAL A 236 1.96 -27.10 2.43
C VAL A 236 3.21 -27.96 2.49
N ARG A 237 4.36 -27.36 2.78
CA ARG A 237 5.65 -28.06 2.95
C ARG A 237 5.57 -29.14 4.04
N GLY A 238 4.90 -28.84 5.17
CA GLY A 238 4.70 -29.79 6.26
C GLY A 238 3.70 -30.92 5.96
N GLY A 239 3.09 -30.94 4.78
CA GLY A 239 2.07 -31.93 4.40
C GLY A 239 0.75 -31.77 5.15
N HIS A 240 0.56 -30.67 5.89
CA HIS A 240 -0.68 -30.41 6.62
C HIS A 240 -1.82 -30.02 5.68
N VAL A 241 -1.48 -29.42 4.54
CA VAL A 241 -2.42 -28.98 3.49
C VAL A 241 -1.82 -29.34 2.14
N LYS A 242 -2.63 -29.85 1.21
CA LYS A 242 -2.17 -30.10 -0.17
C LYS A 242 -2.11 -28.79 -0.96
N LEU A 243 -1.16 -28.66 -1.87
CA LEU A 243 -1.06 -27.49 -2.76
C LEU A 243 -2.37 -27.26 -3.54
N GLU A 244 -2.99 -28.34 -4.03
CA GLU A 244 -4.29 -28.33 -4.73
C GLU A 244 -5.44 -27.70 -3.92
N ASN A 245 -5.34 -27.66 -2.58
CA ASN A 245 -6.38 -27.07 -1.75
C ASN A 245 -6.20 -25.56 -1.57
N VAL A 246 -4.99 -25.04 -1.77
CA VAL A 246 -4.64 -23.63 -1.59
C VAL A 246 -4.36 -22.92 -2.92
N ASP A 247 -4.33 -23.66 -4.03
CA ASP A 247 -3.94 -23.15 -5.33
C ASP A 247 -4.83 -21.98 -5.75
N LYS A 248 -6.16 -22.15 -5.77
CA LYS A 248 -7.11 -21.13 -6.20
C LYS A 248 -7.05 -19.88 -5.34
N TRP A 249 -6.94 -20.05 -4.03
CA TRP A 249 -6.74 -18.93 -3.11
C TRP A 249 -5.45 -18.18 -3.44
N MET A 250 -4.32 -18.88 -3.55
CA MET A 250 -3.03 -18.26 -3.84
C MET A 250 -3.04 -17.61 -5.23
N MET A 251 -3.71 -18.23 -6.20
CA MET A 251 -3.92 -17.67 -7.53
C MET A 251 -4.74 -16.38 -7.48
N ALA A 252 -5.84 -16.34 -6.73
CA ALA A 252 -6.62 -15.12 -6.53
C ALA A 252 -5.74 -14.03 -5.88
N CYS A 253 -4.91 -14.40 -4.91
CA CYS A 253 -3.95 -13.48 -4.29
C CYS A 253 -2.94 -12.95 -5.32
N VAL A 254 -2.46 -13.74 -6.27
CA VAL A 254 -1.55 -13.23 -7.30
C VAL A 254 -2.30 -12.40 -8.34
N VAL A 255 -3.46 -12.85 -8.81
CA VAL A 255 -4.24 -12.18 -9.86
C VAL A 255 -4.66 -10.78 -9.41
N HIS A 256 -5.17 -10.67 -8.18
CA HIS A 256 -5.70 -9.44 -7.62
C HIS A 256 -4.64 -8.58 -6.91
N ALA A 257 -3.35 -8.81 -7.13
CA ALA A 257 -2.36 -7.84 -6.68
C ALA A 257 -2.30 -6.67 -7.68
N ASN A 258 -2.45 -5.44 -7.17
CA ASN A 258 -2.54 -4.21 -7.98
C ASN A 258 -1.27 -3.85 -8.76
N SER A 259 -0.13 -4.48 -8.46
CA SER A 259 1.15 -4.22 -9.13
C SER A 259 1.92 -5.51 -9.38
N ILE A 260 2.79 -5.52 -10.41
CA ILE A 260 3.71 -6.64 -10.65
C ILE A 260 4.56 -6.90 -9.41
N ARG A 261 5.08 -5.84 -8.78
CA ARG A 261 5.80 -5.94 -7.50
C ARG A 261 4.99 -6.72 -6.46
N GLY A 262 3.71 -6.38 -6.29
CA GLY A 262 2.80 -7.08 -5.36
C GLY A 262 2.61 -8.55 -5.72
N LYS A 263 2.44 -8.86 -7.01
CA LYS A 263 2.35 -10.25 -7.50
C LYS A 263 3.61 -11.04 -7.18
N CYS A 264 4.78 -10.47 -7.48
CA CYS A 264 6.08 -11.09 -7.23
C CYS A 264 6.33 -11.28 -5.73
N ALA A 265 5.97 -10.29 -4.90
CA ALA A 265 6.13 -10.37 -3.45
C ALA A 265 5.27 -11.50 -2.84
N ARG A 266 4.01 -11.63 -3.27
CA ARG A 266 3.12 -12.72 -2.82
C ARG A 266 3.69 -14.10 -3.20
N LEU A 267 4.17 -14.25 -4.44
CA LEU A 267 4.83 -15.50 -4.88
C LEU A 267 6.14 -15.77 -4.12
N ALA A 268 6.95 -14.75 -3.88
CA ALA A 268 8.22 -14.89 -3.17
C ALA A 268 8.03 -15.29 -1.71
N GLU A 269 7.04 -14.73 -1.01
CA GLU A 269 6.69 -15.14 0.36
C GLU A 269 6.09 -16.54 0.39
N PHE A 270 5.24 -16.91 -0.56
CA PHE A 270 4.72 -18.28 -0.64
C PHE A 270 5.85 -19.30 -0.87
N LEU A 271 6.74 -19.02 -1.82
CA LEU A 271 7.92 -19.84 -2.10
C LEU A 271 8.83 -19.96 -0.85
N LYS A 272 9.04 -18.87 -0.11
CA LYS A 272 9.79 -18.88 1.16
C LYS A 272 9.20 -19.86 2.17
N GLY A 273 7.88 -19.96 2.26
CA GLY A 273 7.21 -20.95 3.09
C GLY A 273 7.41 -22.39 2.63
N LEU A 274 7.47 -22.60 1.30
CA LEU A 274 7.66 -23.90 0.67
C LEU A 274 9.11 -24.41 0.74
N GLU A 275 10.09 -23.52 0.87
CA GLU A 275 11.51 -23.85 1.01
C GLU A 275 11.81 -24.38 2.41
N GLY A 276 12.58 -25.47 2.54
CA GLY A 276 13.08 -26.02 3.80
C GLY A 276 14.11 -25.12 4.49
N PRO A 277 14.66 -25.55 5.65
CA PRO A 277 15.73 -24.83 6.36
C PRO A 277 16.96 -24.58 5.46
N ASP A 278 17.20 -25.50 4.52
CA ASP A 278 18.32 -25.46 3.59
C ASP A 278 18.03 -24.61 2.33
N GLY A 279 16.86 -23.96 2.25
CA GLY A 279 16.44 -23.15 1.09
C GLY A 279 15.96 -23.97 -0.11
N THR A 280 15.92 -25.30 0.00
CA THR A 280 15.45 -26.21 -1.06
C THR A 280 13.94 -26.41 -0.98
N SER A 281 13.26 -26.49 -2.12
CA SER A 281 11.81 -26.78 -2.17
C SER A 281 11.57 -27.93 -3.14
N ASP A 282 10.45 -28.64 -2.97
CA ASP A 282 10.04 -29.70 -3.90
C ASP A 282 9.92 -29.16 -5.33
N ASP A 283 10.39 -29.93 -6.31
CA ASP A 283 10.40 -29.54 -7.72
C ASP A 283 8.98 -29.24 -8.22
N ASN A 284 7.98 -29.97 -7.73
CA ASN A 284 6.57 -29.73 -8.06
C ASN A 284 6.09 -28.35 -7.57
N HIS A 285 6.50 -27.95 -6.36
CA HIS A 285 6.16 -26.64 -5.80
C HIS A 285 6.84 -25.52 -6.58
N ARG A 286 8.13 -25.67 -6.91
CA ARG A 286 8.87 -24.72 -7.75
C ARG A 286 8.23 -24.60 -9.13
N GLN A 287 7.87 -25.73 -9.76
CA GLN A 287 7.22 -25.74 -11.06
C GLN A 287 5.86 -25.04 -11.04
N TRP A 288 5.06 -25.22 -9.99
CA TRP A 288 3.81 -24.49 -9.82
C TRP A 288 4.03 -22.98 -9.72
N VAL A 289 4.98 -22.53 -8.88
CA VAL A 289 5.31 -21.10 -8.75
C VAL A 289 5.77 -20.52 -10.09
N MET A 290 6.59 -21.25 -10.84
CA MET A 290 7.05 -20.85 -12.18
C MET A 290 5.89 -20.71 -13.17
N GLN A 291 4.98 -21.69 -13.23
CA GLN A 291 3.82 -21.64 -14.12
C GLN A 291 2.90 -20.46 -13.77
N THR A 292 2.69 -20.22 -12.48
CA THR A 292 1.90 -19.09 -12.00
C THR A 292 2.57 -17.76 -12.33
N PHE A 293 3.88 -17.66 -12.15
CA PHE A 293 4.67 -16.48 -12.50
C PHE A 293 4.57 -16.18 -14.01
N ASP A 294 4.83 -17.17 -14.86
CA ASP A 294 4.76 -17.00 -16.31
C ASP A 294 3.35 -16.56 -16.75
N LYS A 295 2.30 -17.27 -16.29
CA LYS A 295 0.93 -17.00 -16.69
C LYS A 295 0.37 -15.66 -16.17
N HIS A 296 0.62 -15.31 -14.90
CA HIS A 296 -0.09 -14.18 -14.26
C HIS A 296 0.77 -12.95 -14.02
N VAL A 297 2.10 -13.09 -14.03
CA VAL A 297 3.03 -11.96 -13.93
C VAL A 297 3.57 -11.61 -15.31
N LEU A 298 4.08 -12.56 -16.08
CA LEU A 298 4.68 -12.26 -17.39
C LEU A 298 3.62 -12.08 -18.48
N GLN A 299 2.64 -12.99 -18.55
CA GLN A 299 1.62 -12.99 -19.61
C GLN A 299 0.41 -12.12 -19.26
N GLY A 300 -0.08 -12.22 -18.02
CA GLY A 300 -1.28 -11.52 -17.52
C GLY A 300 -1.12 -10.02 -17.28
N THR A 301 0.09 -9.48 -17.39
CA THR A 301 0.29 -8.02 -17.31
C THR A 301 -0.12 -7.40 -18.65
N GLN A 302 -1.37 -6.91 -18.69
CA GLN A 302 -1.85 -5.98 -19.71
C GLN A 302 -0.99 -4.70 -19.69
N GLU A 303 -1.08 -3.83 -20.70
CA GLU A 303 -0.20 -2.69 -21.04
C GLU A 303 -0.05 -1.57 -19.96
N GLY A 304 -0.06 -1.90 -18.67
CA GLY A 304 0.25 -1.03 -17.56
C GLY A 304 1.68 -0.49 -17.62
N ARG A 305 1.85 0.71 -17.05
CA ARG A 305 3.16 1.35 -16.90
C ARG A 305 3.95 0.60 -15.83
N LEU A 306 4.96 -0.14 -16.26
CA LEU A 306 5.91 -0.81 -15.37
C LEU A 306 6.92 0.18 -14.83
N ASN A 307 7.22 0.08 -13.54
CA ASN A 307 8.19 0.96 -12.88
C ASN A 307 9.47 0.22 -12.50
N PHE A 308 10.41 0.97 -11.90
CA PHE A 308 11.70 0.44 -11.44
C PHE A 308 11.55 -0.72 -10.45
N GLU A 309 10.65 -0.59 -9.48
CA GLU A 309 10.45 -1.59 -8.43
C GLU A 309 9.84 -2.88 -8.97
N ASP A 310 8.99 -2.80 -10.00
CA ASP A 310 8.47 -3.97 -10.70
C ASP A 310 9.61 -4.79 -11.33
N GLY A 311 10.60 -4.11 -11.92
CA GLY A 311 11.78 -4.74 -12.50
C GLY A 311 12.65 -5.43 -11.45
N ASP A 312 12.94 -4.74 -10.36
CA ASP A 312 13.68 -5.32 -9.22
C ASP A 312 12.97 -6.55 -8.63
N ALA A 313 11.65 -6.47 -8.46
CA ALA A 313 10.85 -7.55 -7.89
C ALA A 313 10.77 -8.78 -8.81
N VAL A 314 10.57 -8.57 -10.11
CA VAL A 314 10.57 -9.64 -11.13
C VAL A 314 11.90 -10.39 -11.10
N LEU A 315 13.02 -9.69 -11.16
CA LEU A 315 14.31 -10.36 -11.17
C LEU A 315 14.61 -11.04 -9.83
N THR A 316 14.22 -10.43 -8.70
CA THR A 316 14.39 -11.05 -7.39
C THR A 316 13.70 -12.41 -7.31
N LEU A 317 12.46 -12.52 -7.82
CA LEU A 317 11.75 -13.79 -7.86
C LEU A 317 12.39 -14.79 -8.85
N VAL A 318 12.79 -14.34 -10.03
CA VAL A 318 13.47 -15.18 -11.03
C VAL A 318 14.77 -15.76 -10.47
N LEU A 319 15.61 -14.93 -9.85
CA LEU A 319 16.87 -15.38 -9.24
C LEU A 319 16.64 -16.39 -8.11
N ARG A 320 15.52 -16.27 -7.40
CA ARG A 320 15.15 -17.23 -6.35
C ARG A 320 14.66 -18.56 -6.92
N LEU A 321 13.92 -18.54 -8.02
CA LEU A 321 13.36 -19.75 -8.63
C LEU A 321 14.41 -20.59 -9.38
N PHE A 322 15.29 -19.94 -10.12
CA PHE A 322 16.18 -20.60 -11.07
C PHE A 322 17.63 -20.65 -10.63
N GLU A 323 17.97 -19.97 -9.54
CA GLU A 323 19.35 -19.58 -9.26
C GLU A 323 19.93 -18.86 -10.51
N LEU A 324 21.21 -18.51 -10.57
CA LEU A 324 21.77 -17.92 -11.81
C LEU A 324 22.02 -18.97 -12.91
N ASP A 325 21.12 -19.96 -13.03
CA ASP A 325 21.21 -21.00 -14.04
C ASP A 325 20.83 -20.47 -15.44
N GLU A 326 21.55 -20.97 -16.43
CA GLU A 326 21.78 -20.31 -17.71
C GLU A 326 20.58 -20.40 -18.67
N ALA A 327 19.80 -21.48 -18.64
CA ALA A 327 18.78 -21.72 -19.65
C ALA A 327 17.52 -20.86 -19.44
N THR A 328 17.04 -20.80 -18.19
CA THR A 328 15.70 -20.25 -17.91
C THR A 328 15.72 -18.73 -17.68
N VAL A 329 16.77 -18.23 -17.03
CA VAL A 329 16.95 -16.79 -16.80
C VAL A 329 17.12 -16.05 -18.13
N ASN A 330 17.80 -16.66 -19.11
CA ASN A 330 18.02 -16.08 -20.43
C ASN A 330 16.76 -16.02 -21.29
N TYR A 331 15.94 -17.07 -21.31
CA TYR A 331 14.76 -17.11 -22.18
C TYR A 331 13.68 -16.12 -21.70
N SER A 332 13.36 -16.13 -20.40
CA SER A 332 12.26 -15.34 -19.86
C SER A 332 12.59 -13.84 -19.76
N LEU A 333 13.80 -13.46 -19.35
CA LEU A 333 14.14 -12.04 -19.15
C LEU A 333 14.38 -11.28 -20.46
N LEU A 334 14.97 -11.94 -21.47
CA LEU A 334 15.11 -11.33 -22.79
C LEU A 334 13.76 -11.18 -23.49
N ALA A 335 12.88 -12.17 -23.38
CA ALA A 335 11.51 -12.07 -23.90
C ALA A 335 10.74 -10.91 -23.23
N LEU A 336 10.94 -10.68 -21.93
CA LEU A 336 10.36 -9.52 -21.25
C LEU A 336 10.92 -8.19 -21.74
N ALA A 337 12.23 -8.11 -21.93
CA ALA A 337 12.88 -6.92 -22.48
C ALA A 337 12.34 -6.58 -23.88
N ASP A 338 12.11 -7.60 -24.70
CA ASP A 338 11.59 -7.45 -26.06
C ASP A 338 10.07 -7.13 -26.07
N ARG A 339 9.32 -7.57 -25.05
CA ARG A 339 7.90 -7.24 -24.86
C ARG A 339 7.67 -5.82 -24.34
N TYR A 340 8.55 -5.31 -23.49
CA TYR A 340 8.41 -3.99 -22.85
C TYR A 340 9.56 -3.01 -23.15
N PRO A 341 9.95 -2.80 -24.42
CA PRO A 341 11.14 -2.03 -24.77
C PRO A 341 11.06 -0.57 -24.32
N SER A 342 9.85 0.01 -24.28
CA SER A 342 9.64 1.42 -23.91
C SER A 342 9.53 1.67 -22.39
N GLN A 343 9.58 0.63 -21.56
CA GLN A 343 9.49 0.73 -20.10
C GLN A 343 10.89 0.86 -19.49
N THR A 344 11.54 2.00 -19.72
CA THR A 344 12.96 2.21 -19.36
C THR A 344 13.24 2.03 -17.86
N SER A 345 12.35 2.48 -16.98
CA SER A 345 12.46 2.33 -15.51
C SER A 345 12.50 0.88 -15.08
N PHE A 346 11.54 0.10 -15.56
CA PHE A 346 11.47 -1.34 -15.34
C PHE A 346 12.75 -2.05 -15.79
N MET A 347 13.24 -1.73 -16.99
CA MET A 347 14.47 -2.30 -17.52
C MET A 347 15.71 -1.95 -16.69
N ILE A 348 15.79 -0.72 -16.17
CA ILE A 348 16.88 -0.31 -15.28
C ILE A 348 16.78 -1.05 -13.94
N GLY A 349 15.58 -1.25 -13.38
CA GLY A 349 15.36 -2.07 -12.19
C GLY A 349 15.87 -3.50 -12.34
N LEU A 350 15.52 -4.16 -13.46
CA LEU A 350 16.04 -5.48 -13.82
C LEU A 350 17.58 -5.50 -13.86
N LEU A 351 18.19 -4.55 -14.57
CA LEU A 351 19.65 -4.51 -14.74
C LEU A 351 20.39 -4.26 -13.42
N LEU A 352 19.91 -3.33 -12.59
CA LEU A 352 20.55 -3.04 -11.31
C LEU A 352 20.47 -4.24 -10.37
N ARG A 353 19.33 -4.92 -10.32
CA ARG A 353 19.19 -6.14 -9.52
C ARG A 353 20.09 -7.26 -10.03
N LEU A 354 20.26 -7.40 -11.35
CA LEU A 354 21.17 -8.39 -11.94
C LEU A 354 22.63 -8.07 -11.60
N ASN A 355 23.02 -6.81 -11.67
CA ASN A 355 24.36 -6.37 -11.29
C ASN A 355 24.66 -6.68 -9.82
N LYS A 356 23.70 -6.41 -8.91
CA LYS A 356 23.81 -6.75 -7.49
C LYS A 356 24.00 -8.26 -7.28
N ALA A 357 23.22 -9.08 -7.99
CA ALA A 357 23.38 -10.54 -7.93
C ALA A 357 24.76 -10.99 -8.41
N LEU A 358 25.24 -10.45 -9.54
CA LEU A 358 26.58 -10.74 -10.08
C LEU A 358 27.71 -10.35 -9.13
N GLN A 359 27.55 -9.27 -8.35
CA GLN A 359 28.53 -8.83 -7.35
C GLN A 359 28.56 -9.72 -6.11
N SER A 360 27.40 -10.24 -5.70
CA SER A 360 27.28 -11.11 -4.53
C SER A 360 27.79 -12.53 -4.79
N CYS A 361 27.89 -12.94 -6.06
CA CYS A 361 28.45 -14.25 -6.42
C CYS A 361 29.98 -14.24 -6.39
N THR A 362 30.57 -15.18 -5.63
CA THR A 362 32.03 -15.38 -5.56
C THR A 362 32.65 -15.78 -6.91
N SER A 363 31.88 -16.47 -7.76
CA SER A 363 32.26 -16.83 -9.14
C SER A 363 31.06 -16.66 -10.07
N PRO A 364 30.80 -15.45 -10.61
CA PRO A 364 29.65 -15.21 -11.48
C PRO A 364 29.75 -16.02 -12.77
N CYS A 365 28.65 -16.70 -13.12
CA CYS A 365 28.55 -17.46 -14.36
C CYS A 365 28.78 -16.54 -15.58
N PRO A 366 29.64 -16.91 -16.57
CA PRO A 366 29.86 -16.13 -17.78
C PRO A 366 28.57 -15.74 -18.50
N SER A 367 27.56 -16.59 -18.41
CA SER A 367 26.28 -16.44 -19.09
C SER A 367 25.38 -15.43 -18.40
N ALA A 368 25.43 -15.31 -17.07
CA ALA A 368 24.77 -14.23 -16.35
C ALA A 368 25.36 -12.86 -16.69
N LYS A 369 26.69 -12.79 -16.89
CA LYS A 369 27.33 -11.58 -17.40
C LYS A 369 26.92 -11.28 -18.84
N LYS A 370 26.87 -12.30 -19.71
CA LYS A 370 26.38 -12.14 -21.09
C LYS A 370 24.95 -11.60 -21.11
N LEU A 371 24.07 -12.15 -20.28
CA LEU A 371 22.70 -11.67 -20.10
C LEU A 371 22.65 -10.20 -19.69
N PHE A 372 23.47 -9.78 -18.73
CA PHE A 372 23.56 -8.38 -18.34
C PHE A 372 23.91 -7.49 -19.53
N LEU A 373 24.90 -7.90 -20.33
CA LEU A 373 25.31 -7.14 -21.53
C LEU A 373 24.20 -7.08 -22.58
N ASP A 374 23.49 -8.18 -22.80
CA ASP A 374 22.40 -8.30 -23.79
C ASP A 374 21.16 -7.48 -23.37
N LEU A 375 20.84 -7.46 -22.07
CA LEU A 375 19.80 -6.61 -21.50
C LEU A 375 20.21 -5.13 -21.56
N ALA A 376 21.44 -4.81 -21.17
CA ALA A 376 21.96 -3.44 -21.21
C ALA A 376 21.93 -2.86 -22.62
N GLU A 377 22.26 -3.65 -23.63
CA GLU A 377 22.13 -3.24 -25.03
C GLU A 377 20.69 -2.89 -25.40
N ARG A 378 19.73 -3.76 -25.08
CA ARG A 378 18.30 -3.51 -25.33
C ARG A 378 17.81 -2.27 -24.60
N THR A 379 18.14 -2.12 -23.32
CA THR A 379 17.77 -0.97 -22.51
C THR A 379 18.33 0.33 -23.08
N ILE A 380 19.60 0.36 -23.47
CA ILE A 380 20.23 1.54 -24.09
C ILE A 380 19.59 1.86 -25.45
N LYS A 381 19.28 0.85 -26.26
CA LYS A 381 18.66 1.01 -27.57
C LYS A 381 17.27 1.64 -27.49
N HIS A 382 16.50 1.31 -26.46
CA HIS A 382 15.12 1.76 -26.28
C HIS A 382 14.96 2.81 -25.16
N LEU A 383 16.06 3.39 -24.69
CA LEU A 383 16.08 4.34 -23.60
C LEU A 383 15.24 5.60 -23.91
N ASP A 384 14.17 5.81 -23.16
CA ASP A 384 13.34 7.01 -23.28
C ASP A 384 13.48 7.96 -22.11
N ILE A 385 14.50 8.81 -22.22
CA ILE A 385 14.86 9.82 -21.22
C ILE A 385 13.75 10.85 -20.98
N SER A 386 12.88 11.08 -21.97
CA SER A 386 11.76 12.02 -21.81
C SER A 386 10.75 11.55 -20.75
N ARG A 387 10.81 10.27 -20.37
CA ARG A 387 9.95 9.65 -19.35
C ARG A 387 10.57 9.66 -17.95
N PHE A 388 11.80 10.16 -17.77
CA PHE A 388 12.37 10.34 -16.44
C PHE A 388 11.73 11.56 -15.78
N CYS A 389 10.61 11.33 -15.09
CA CYS A 389 9.90 12.33 -14.30
C CYS A 389 10.09 12.04 -12.81
N THR A 390 10.33 13.07 -12.02
CA THR A 390 10.29 12.97 -10.55
C THR A 390 8.87 13.18 -10.05
N SER A 391 8.38 12.28 -9.20
CA SER A 391 7.08 12.32 -8.51
C SER A 391 6.91 13.52 -7.58
N SER A 392 8.00 14.26 -7.33
CA SER A 392 7.93 15.44 -6.49
C SER A 392 7.17 16.54 -7.24
N ALA A 393 5.85 16.54 -7.08
CA ALA A 393 5.04 17.74 -7.04
C ALA A 393 5.47 18.60 -5.83
N ILE A 394 6.76 18.89 -5.66
CA ILE A 394 7.17 20.03 -4.85
C ILE A 394 6.69 21.22 -5.67
N PRO A 395 5.70 21.98 -5.19
CA PRO A 395 5.28 23.17 -5.89
C PRO A 395 6.52 24.06 -5.99
N LEU A 396 6.94 24.37 -7.22
CA LEU A 396 8.03 25.33 -7.52
C LEU A 396 7.83 26.71 -6.84
N ARG A 397 6.67 26.93 -6.19
CA ARG A 397 6.37 28.09 -5.34
C ARG A 397 7.36 28.28 -4.19
N ASP A 398 7.92 27.20 -3.63
CA ASP A 398 8.81 27.34 -2.47
C ASP A 398 10.26 27.69 -2.86
N PHE A 399 10.64 27.49 -4.13
CA PHE A 399 12.00 27.80 -4.62
C PHE A 399 12.11 29.13 -5.39
N MET A 400 11.00 29.71 -5.84
CA MET A 400 10.99 31.03 -6.47
C MET A 400 10.30 32.04 -5.57
N GLY A 401 11.09 32.72 -4.75
CA GLY A 401 10.65 33.94 -4.07
C GLY A 401 10.10 34.94 -5.09
N HIS A 402 8.88 35.40 -4.83
CA HIS A 402 8.18 36.48 -5.52
C HIS A 402 7.86 36.26 -7.01
N GLU A 403 6.70 35.66 -7.29
CA GLU A 403 5.94 36.06 -8.49
C GLU A 403 5.54 37.54 -8.35
N PRO A 404 5.73 38.37 -9.40
CA PRO A 404 5.17 39.71 -9.42
C PRO A 404 3.64 39.59 -9.35
N ARG A 405 3.03 40.23 -8.36
CA ARG A 405 1.58 40.39 -8.23
C ARG A 405 1.03 40.97 -9.54
N ILE A 406 0.46 40.11 -10.39
CA ILE A 406 -0.42 40.55 -11.46
C ILE A 406 -1.65 41.16 -10.77
N PRO A 407 -2.07 42.41 -11.11
CA PRO A 407 -3.20 43.05 -10.46
C PRO A 407 -4.47 42.22 -10.64
N ALA A 408 -5.10 41.92 -9.50
CA ALA A 408 -6.33 41.15 -9.41
C ALA A 408 -7.53 41.93 -9.99
N LYS A 409 -7.74 41.85 -11.31
CA LYS A 409 -9.01 42.18 -11.97
C LYS A 409 -9.19 41.38 -13.26
N GLN A 410 -9.32 40.05 -13.17
CA GLN A 410 -10.08 39.28 -14.15
C GLN A 410 -10.36 37.86 -13.64
N ASN A 411 -11.65 37.57 -13.51
CA ASN A 411 -12.34 36.28 -13.40
C ASN A 411 -12.01 35.38 -12.21
N GLN A 412 -12.82 35.55 -11.15
CA GLN A 412 -12.83 34.74 -9.93
C GLN A 412 -13.69 33.45 -10.08
N GLU A 413 -14.30 33.21 -11.25
CA GLU A 413 -15.19 32.05 -11.48
C GLU A 413 -14.47 30.81 -12.06
N ASP A 414 -13.26 30.93 -12.61
CA ASP A 414 -12.49 29.76 -13.13
C ASP A 414 -11.57 29.09 -12.09
N ARG A 415 -11.55 29.57 -10.84
CA ARG A 415 -10.61 29.08 -9.79
C ARG A 415 -11.16 28.00 -8.86
N LEU A 416 -12.38 27.52 -9.08
CA LEU A 416 -13.02 26.50 -8.21
C LEU A 416 -13.17 25.11 -8.84
N VAL A 417 -12.64 24.87 -10.05
CA VAL A 417 -12.79 23.57 -10.76
C VAL A 417 -11.53 22.67 -10.69
N CYS A 418 -10.45 23.08 -10.01
CA CYS A 418 -9.16 22.34 -10.06
C CYS A 418 -8.78 21.56 -8.78
N ILE A 419 -9.75 21.02 -8.02
CA ILE A 419 -9.45 20.09 -6.91
C ILE A 419 -10.45 18.92 -6.90
N THR A 420 -10.62 18.21 -8.02
CA THR A 420 -11.23 16.86 -8.05
C THR A 420 -10.67 15.98 -9.17
N SER A 421 -9.58 16.37 -9.85
CA SER A 421 -8.85 15.45 -10.72
C SER A 421 -8.08 14.46 -9.85
N SER A 422 -8.67 13.29 -9.61
CA SER A 422 -8.01 12.11 -9.05
C SER A 422 -7.07 11.49 -10.09
N GLU A 423 -6.25 12.30 -10.77
CA GLU A 423 -5.18 11.73 -11.59
C GLU A 423 -4.24 10.98 -10.65
N PRO A 424 -4.00 9.67 -10.87
CA PRO A 424 -3.15 8.87 -10.00
C PRO A 424 -1.79 9.55 -9.91
N ALA A 425 -1.29 9.70 -8.68
CA ALA A 425 -0.02 10.35 -8.39
C ALA A 425 1.04 9.95 -9.42
N PRO A 426 1.80 10.89 -9.99
CA PRO A 426 2.79 10.57 -11.01
C PRO A 426 3.77 9.56 -10.43
N MET A 427 3.65 8.29 -10.86
CA MET A 427 4.57 7.22 -10.47
C MET A 427 5.99 7.71 -10.73
N LEU A 428 6.81 7.75 -9.67
CA LEU A 428 8.22 8.10 -9.75
C LEU A 428 8.88 7.13 -10.73
N VAL A 429 9.32 7.62 -11.89
CA VAL A 429 9.76 6.71 -12.96
C VAL A 429 11.19 6.26 -12.71
N ILE A 430 12.13 7.18 -12.44
CA ILE A 430 13.51 6.90 -12.02
C ILE A 430 14.04 8.12 -11.24
N ASP A 431 14.75 7.92 -10.13
CA ASP A 431 15.45 8.99 -9.41
C ASP A 431 16.92 9.16 -9.84
N HIS A 432 17.58 10.21 -9.34
CA HIS A 432 18.96 10.52 -9.72
C HIS A 432 19.98 9.51 -9.21
N GLU A 433 19.70 8.81 -8.11
CA GLU A 433 20.58 7.80 -7.54
C GLU A 433 20.52 6.52 -8.37
N GLN A 434 19.32 6.09 -8.75
CA GLN A 434 19.09 4.95 -9.63
C GLN A 434 19.73 5.16 -11.01
N LEU A 435 19.63 6.36 -11.59
CA LEU A 435 20.27 6.68 -12.86
C LEU A 435 21.80 6.67 -12.74
N ALA A 436 22.36 7.17 -11.65
CA ALA A 436 23.80 7.12 -11.39
C ALA A 436 24.30 5.68 -11.16
N GLU A 437 23.55 4.89 -10.37
CA GLU A 437 23.83 3.47 -10.13
C GLU A 437 23.78 2.67 -11.42
N PHE A 438 22.87 3.01 -12.35
CA PHE A 438 22.82 2.41 -13.68
C PHE A 438 24.11 2.66 -14.46
N ILE A 439 24.61 3.90 -14.51
CA ILE A 439 25.91 4.19 -15.15
C ILE A 439 27.05 3.43 -14.46
N ALA A 440 27.06 3.38 -13.13
CA ALA A 440 28.06 2.63 -12.36
C ALA A 440 28.06 1.15 -12.74
N ALA A 441 26.89 0.52 -12.80
CA ALA A 441 26.73 -0.87 -13.20
C ALA A 441 27.26 -1.13 -14.62
N LEU A 442 26.96 -0.26 -15.59
CA LEU A 442 27.48 -0.39 -16.96
C LEU A 442 29.01 -0.29 -17.01
N LEU A 443 29.61 0.62 -16.25
CA LEU A 443 31.05 0.79 -16.17
C LEU A 443 31.72 -0.41 -15.50
N GLN A 444 31.15 -0.89 -14.40
CA GLN A 444 31.64 -2.06 -13.66
C GLN A 444 31.63 -3.32 -14.52
N GLN A 445 30.55 -3.55 -15.27
CA GLN A 445 30.43 -4.70 -16.17
C GLN A 445 31.20 -4.52 -17.49
N LYS A 446 31.93 -3.41 -17.64
CA LYS A 446 32.76 -3.07 -18.80
C LYS A 446 31.96 -3.08 -20.11
N VAL A 447 30.76 -2.52 -20.08
CA VAL A 447 29.92 -2.36 -21.28
C VAL A 447 30.70 -1.60 -22.36
N GLY A 448 30.66 -2.13 -23.59
CA GLY A 448 31.47 -1.66 -24.70
C GLY A 448 31.35 -0.15 -24.98
N SER A 449 32.44 0.47 -25.42
CA SER A 449 32.54 1.92 -25.63
C SER A 449 31.50 2.47 -26.62
N ALA A 450 31.10 1.67 -27.62
CA ALA A 450 30.07 2.01 -28.59
C ALA A 450 28.68 2.16 -27.93
N ARG A 451 28.29 1.20 -27.08
CA ARG A 451 27.00 1.24 -26.35
C ARG A 451 26.97 2.41 -25.35
N MET A 452 28.07 2.65 -24.64
CA MET A 452 28.21 3.83 -23.76
C MET A 452 28.11 5.16 -24.54
N ARG A 453 28.58 5.19 -25.79
CA ARG A 453 28.45 6.36 -26.65
C ARG A 453 27.00 6.57 -27.11
N GLN A 454 26.29 5.49 -27.46
CA GLN A 454 24.87 5.55 -27.80
C GLN A 454 24.03 6.09 -26.63
N LEU A 455 24.28 5.62 -25.41
CA LEU A 455 23.66 6.15 -24.19
C LEU A 455 23.91 7.65 -24.03
N ALA A 456 25.17 8.07 -24.15
CA ALA A 456 25.53 9.48 -24.04
C ALA A 456 24.83 10.36 -25.09
N PHE A 457 24.82 9.93 -26.36
CA PHE A 457 24.11 10.66 -27.41
C PHE A 457 22.61 10.70 -27.18
N GLY A 458 22.01 9.64 -26.65
CA GLY A 458 20.60 9.62 -26.26
C GLY A 458 20.29 10.71 -25.23
N ILE A 459 21.13 10.85 -24.20
CA ILE A 459 21.01 11.90 -23.16
C ILE A 459 21.18 13.29 -23.78
N ILE A 460 22.27 13.50 -24.53
CA ILE A 460 22.58 14.79 -25.16
C ILE A 460 21.44 15.24 -26.09
N ALA A 461 20.95 14.35 -26.96
CA ALA A 461 19.89 14.68 -27.91
C ALA A 461 18.56 15.05 -27.24
N LYS A 462 18.26 14.47 -26.08
CA LYS A 462 17.03 14.73 -25.32
C LYS A 462 17.17 15.81 -24.25
N ALA A 463 18.38 16.27 -23.95
CA ALA A 463 18.61 17.32 -22.95
C ALA A 463 17.76 18.59 -23.18
N PRO A 464 17.57 19.09 -24.43
CA PRO A 464 16.69 20.23 -24.70
C PRO A 464 15.22 20.00 -24.35
N LEU A 465 14.78 18.75 -24.16
CA LEU A 465 13.39 18.39 -23.84
C LEU A 465 13.13 18.28 -22.32
N ILE A 466 14.16 18.26 -21.49
CA ILE A 466 14.05 18.14 -20.01
C ILE A 466 13.16 19.25 -19.44
N ARG A 467 12.16 18.92 -18.60
CA ARG A 467 11.28 19.95 -18.03
C ARG A 467 12.02 20.77 -16.98
N ARG A 468 11.59 22.01 -16.78
CA ARG A 468 12.26 22.95 -15.85
C ARG A 468 12.33 22.39 -14.41
N GLY A 469 11.25 21.77 -13.94
CA GLY A 469 11.21 21.15 -12.60
C GLY A 469 12.18 19.98 -12.44
N ASP A 470 12.34 19.17 -13.48
CA ASP A 470 13.17 17.95 -13.43
C ASP A 470 14.67 18.26 -13.30
N PHE A 471 15.12 19.46 -13.65
CA PHE A 471 16.55 19.80 -13.47
C PHE A 471 16.96 19.78 -12.00
N VAL A 472 16.14 20.35 -11.12
CA VAL A 472 16.45 20.48 -9.69
C VAL A 472 16.33 19.14 -8.98
N THR A 473 15.36 18.33 -9.38
CA THR A 473 14.98 17.10 -8.67
C THR A 473 15.71 15.85 -9.20
N LEU A 474 16.12 15.84 -10.47
CA LEU A 474 16.76 14.69 -11.12
C LEU A 474 18.12 15.06 -11.72
N TRP A 475 18.16 15.98 -12.70
CA TRP A 475 19.32 16.08 -13.59
C TRP A 475 20.56 16.69 -12.95
N LEU A 476 20.41 17.76 -12.16
CA LEU A 476 21.55 18.37 -11.46
C LEU A 476 22.09 17.46 -10.35
N PRO A 477 21.25 16.86 -9.47
CA PRO A 477 21.71 15.83 -8.54
C PRO A 477 22.39 14.64 -9.23
N PHE A 478 21.86 14.20 -10.38
CA PHE A 478 22.45 13.14 -11.18
C PHE A 478 23.84 13.51 -11.68
N LEU A 479 24.03 14.71 -12.23
CA LEU A 479 25.35 15.18 -12.68
C LEU A 479 26.36 15.16 -11.54
N HIS A 480 25.97 15.61 -10.33
CA HIS A 480 26.84 15.57 -9.17
C HIS A 480 27.24 14.13 -8.79
N LYS A 481 26.27 13.21 -8.71
CA LYS A 481 26.55 11.79 -8.44
C LYS A 481 27.38 11.13 -9.54
N LEU A 482 27.19 11.53 -10.80
CA LEU A 482 27.93 11.01 -11.93
C LEU A 482 29.43 11.31 -11.83
N ILE A 483 29.84 12.46 -11.28
CA ILE A 483 31.27 12.76 -11.02
C ILE A 483 31.86 11.68 -10.11
N VAL A 484 31.21 11.42 -8.97
CA VAL A 484 31.65 10.42 -7.99
C VAL A 484 31.73 9.02 -8.61
N VAL A 485 30.74 8.64 -9.42
CA VAL A 485 30.75 7.35 -10.15
C VAL A 485 31.93 7.27 -11.12
N LEU A 486 32.20 8.32 -11.89
CA LEU A 486 33.30 8.35 -12.85
C LEU A 486 34.67 8.29 -12.16
N GLU A 487 34.84 9.03 -11.06
CA GLU A 487 36.05 8.98 -10.24
C GLU A 487 36.28 7.59 -9.65
N HIS A 488 35.25 6.99 -9.05
CA HIS A 488 35.32 5.65 -8.47
C HIS A 488 35.77 4.60 -9.50
N HIS A 489 35.27 4.71 -10.74
CA HIS A 489 35.65 3.82 -11.84
C HIS A 489 36.90 4.26 -12.62
N LYS A 490 37.63 5.28 -12.14
CA LYS A 490 38.83 5.84 -12.78
C LYS A 490 38.59 6.23 -14.25
N VAL A 491 37.42 6.78 -14.53
CA VAL A 491 37.03 7.26 -15.86
C VAL A 491 37.22 8.77 -15.90
N PRO A 492 38.18 9.30 -16.68
CA PRO A 492 38.38 10.73 -16.77
C PRO A 492 37.12 11.44 -17.27
N LEU A 493 36.71 12.48 -16.54
CA LEU A 493 35.60 13.36 -16.93
C LEU A 493 35.91 14.10 -18.24
N SER A 494 37.18 14.31 -18.55
CA SER A 494 37.67 14.87 -19.83
C SER A 494 37.34 14.00 -21.06
N LYS A 495 36.87 12.76 -20.88
CA LYS A 495 36.42 11.96 -22.02
C LYS A 495 35.21 12.64 -22.68
N PRO A 496 35.24 12.88 -24.01
CA PRO A 496 34.25 13.72 -24.70
C PRO A 496 32.79 13.39 -24.42
N ARG A 497 32.43 12.11 -24.26
CA ARG A 497 31.04 11.71 -24.00
C ARG A 497 30.50 12.23 -22.66
N TRP A 498 31.33 12.32 -21.62
CA TRP A 498 30.89 12.73 -20.30
C TRP A 498 30.82 14.25 -20.24
N SER A 499 31.87 14.94 -20.71
CA SER A 499 31.85 16.40 -20.82
C SER A 499 30.68 16.91 -21.68
N HIS A 500 30.34 16.22 -22.78
CA HIS A 500 29.17 16.58 -23.60
C HIS A 500 27.83 16.35 -22.88
N ILE A 501 27.69 15.32 -22.03
CA ILE A 501 26.47 15.13 -21.22
C ILE A 501 26.30 16.31 -20.26
N PHE A 502 27.37 16.69 -19.55
CA PHE A 502 27.35 17.84 -18.63
C PHE A 502 27.00 19.12 -19.37
N ALA A 503 27.69 19.41 -20.48
CA ALA A 503 27.43 20.59 -21.29
C ALA A 503 25.98 20.63 -21.77
N ALA A 504 25.47 19.56 -22.38
CA ALA A 504 24.11 19.54 -22.91
C ALA A 504 23.02 19.76 -21.85
N ILE A 505 23.16 19.13 -20.66
CA ILE A 505 22.20 19.30 -19.57
C ILE A 505 22.29 20.70 -18.97
N LEU A 506 23.50 21.23 -18.73
CA LEU A 506 23.69 22.56 -18.18
C LEU A 506 23.24 23.66 -19.16
N ASP A 507 23.51 23.50 -20.46
CA ASP A 507 23.05 24.40 -21.50
C ASP A 507 21.52 24.43 -21.56
N ALA A 508 20.88 23.25 -21.52
CA ALA A 508 19.43 23.16 -21.47
C ALA A 508 18.84 23.78 -20.19
N PHE A 509 19.50 23.59 -19.04
CA PHE A 509 19.12 24.22 -17.78
C PHE A 509 19.21 25.74 -17.86
N VAL A 510 20.31 26.29 -18.36
CA VAL A 510 20.50 27.74 -18.52
C VAL A 510 19.47 28.30 -19.50
N TYR A 511 19.28 27.65 -20.66
CA TYR A 511 18.30 28.06 -21.67
C TYR A 511 16.88 28.15 -21.09
N LYS A 512 16.46 27.14 -20.32
CA LYS A 512 15.12 27.07 -19.72
C LYS A 512 14.96 27.87 -18.43
N SER A 513 16.07 28.30 -17.82
CA SER A 513 16.08 29.14 -16.61
C SER A 513 16.11 30.63 -16.92
N LYS A 514 16.36 31.04 -18.16
CA LYS A 514 16.24 32.44 -18.57
C LYS A 514 14.76 32.87 -18.56
N PRO A 515 14.38 33.99 -17.89
CA PRO A 515 13.18 34.70 -18.30
C PRO A 515 13.36 35.11 -19.77
N ARG A 516 12.32 35.03 -20.60
CA ARG A 516 12.37 35.35 -22.04
C ARG A 516 13.18 36.63 -22.29
N ILE A 517 14.43 36.49 -22.71
CA ILE A 517 15.27 37.57 -23.22
C ILE A 517 15.82 37.05 -24.53
N GLU A 518 15.54 37.81 -25.59
CA GLU A 518 15.85 37.51 -26.98
C GLU A 518 17.35 37.20 -27.17
N VAL A 519 17.60 36.30 -28.11
CA VAL A 519 18.88 35.62 -28.39
C VAL A 519 20.01 36.64 -28.61
N MET A 520 21.01 36.65 -27.74
CA MET A 520 22.33 37.22 -28.04
C MET A 520 23.32 36.10 -28.36
N GLU A 521 24.03 36.28 -29.48
CA GLU A 521 25.11 35.40 -29.94
C GLU A 521 26.16 35.16 -28.84
N TRP A 522 26.44 33.88 -28.59
CA TRP A 522 27.43 33.43 -27.62
C TRP A 522 28.84 33.60 -28.19
N LYS A 523 29.68 34.43 -27.54
CA LYS A 523 31.14 34.41 -27.71
C LYS A 523 31.78 34.07 -26.37
N THR A 524 32.55 32.98 -26.36
CA THR A 524 33.22 32.41 -25.18
C THR A 524 34.45 33.22 -24.81
N ASP A 525 34.35 34.05 -23.77
CA ASP A 525 35.51 34.62 -23.06
C ASP A 525 35.38 34.28 -21.55
N LEU A 526 35.58 33.01 -21.21
CA LEU A 526 35.49 32.51 -19.82
C LEU A 526 36.74 32.80 -18.96
N ALA A 527 37.74 33.52 -19.49
CA ALA A 527 39.08 33.57 -18.90
C ALA A 527 39.28 34.56 -17.73
N ARG A 528 38.26 35.32 -17.28
CA ARG A 528 38.52 36.52 -16.44
C ARG A 528 37.77 36.65 -15.10
N HIS A 529 37.13 35.60 -14.57
CA HIS A 529 36.52 35.71 -13.23
C HIS A 529 37.47 35.25 -12.09
N THR A 530 37.58 36.09 -11.06
CA THR A 530 38.54 36.03 -9.93
C THR A 530 37.94 35.44 -8.64
N CYS A 531 36.93 34.57 -8.73
CA CYS A 531 36.43 33.88 -7.55
C CYS A 531 37.37 32.71 -7.17
N PHE A 532 37.82 32.68 -5.92
CA PHE A 532 38.71 31.65 -5.37
C PHE A 532 38.00 30.67 -4.43
N CYS A 533 36.66 30.66 -4.39
CA CYS A 533 35.94 29.67 -3.60
C CYS A 533 36.14 28.26 -4.17
N ALA A 534 36.11 27.24 -3.32
CA ALA A 534 36.36 25.85 -3.74
C ALA A 534 35.47 25.43 -4.92
N HIS A 535 34.19 25.82 -4.94
CA HIS A 535 33.27 25.48 -6.04
C HIS A 535 33.56 26.20 -7.36
N CYS A 536 33.87 27.49 -7.34
CA CYS A 536 34.29 28.22 -8.55
C CYS A 536 35.65 27.76 -9.03
N ASN A 537 36.55 27.36 -8.12
CA ASN A 537 37.82 26.76 -8.46
C ASN A 537 37.61 25.35 -9.06
N ASN A 538 36.67 24.55 -8.56
CA ASN A 538 36.31 23.25 -9.13
C ASN A 538 35.66 23.38 -10.51
N PHE A 539 34.80 24.36 -10.72
CA PHE A 539 34.25 24.67 -12.04
C PHE A 539 35.33 25.23 -12.99
N ARG A 540 36.23 26.07 -12.49
CA ARG A 540 37.36 26.60 -13.27
C ARG A 540 38.34 25.49 -13.63
N LEU A 541 38.66 24.56 -12.71
CA LEU A 541 39.47 23.37 -12.94
C LEU A 541 38.77 22.36 -13.87
N PHE A 542 37.44 22.20 -13.74
CA PHE A 542 36.58 21.40 -14.64
C PHE A 542 36.66 21.87 -16.10
N PHE A 543 36.82 23.18 -16.34
CA PHE A 543 37.04 23.73 -17.68
C PHE A 543 38.52 23.93 -18.05
N ALA A 544 39.46 23.88 -17.09
CA ALA A 544 40.85 24.28 -17.30
C ALA A 544 41.90 23.16 -17.25
N ALA A 545 41.63 21.97 -16.70
CA ALA A 545 42.71 21.01 -16.48
C ALA A 545 42.33 19.54 -16.70
N ASP A 546 42.95 18.93 -17.71
CA ASP A 546 43.59 17.63 -17.49
C ASP A 546 44.39 17.72 -16.18
N GLN A 547 44.09 16.84 -15.22
CA GLN A 547 44.80 16.54 -13.97
C GLN A 547 44.29 17.16 -12.64
N VAL A 548 43.61 16.28 -11.88
CA VAL A 548 43.81 15.93 -10.45
C VAL A 548 42.89 16.52 -9.34
N GLU A 549 42.25 15.53 -8.68
CA GLU A 549 41.71 15.30 -7.31
C GLU A 549 40.96 16.39 -6.52
N LEU A 550 39.69 16.09 -6.22
CA LEU A 550 38.86 16.81 -5.26
C LEU A 550 38.40 15.91 -4.11
N ARG A 551 38.64 16.38 -2.88
CA ARG A 551 37.95 15.90 -1.68
C ARG A 551 36.72 16.78 -1.46
N GLY A 552 35.58 16.12 -1.32
CA GLY A 552 34.29 16.77 -1.12
C GLY A 552 34.01 17.14 0.33
N GLU A 553 33.12 18.12 0.50
CA GLU A 553 32.17 18.21 1.60
C GLU A 553 31.01 19.15 1.17
N GLY A 554 29.82 18.89 1.72
CA GLY A 554 28.52 19.25 1.17
C GLY A 554 28.27 20.74 0.90
N MET A 555 27.53 21.01 -0.18
CA MET A 555 27.10 22.36 -0.54
C MET A 555 26.12 22.92 0.50
N SER A 556 26.48 24.06 1.08
CA SER A 556 25.61 24.89 1.89
C SER A 556 24.65 25.71 1.01
N GLN A 557 23.58 26.25 1.58
CA GLN A 557 22.67 27.17 0.88
C GLN A 557 23.41 28.40 0.32
N PHE A 558 24.51 28.80 0.98
CA PHE A 558 25.41 29.84 0.51
C PHE A 558 26.14 29.45 -0.79
N ASP A 559 26.47 28.17 -1.01
CA ASP A 559 27.11 27.69 -2.24
C ASP A 559 26.15 27.67 -3.44
N VAL A 560 24.88 27.34 -3.19
CA VAL A 560 23.81 27.42 -4.18
C VAL A 560 23.54 28.89 -4.57
N ASP A 561 23.51 29.78 -3.58
CA ASP A 561 23.35 31.21 -3.83
C ASP A 561 24.60 31.80 -4.50
N HIS A 562 25.81 31.29 -4.22
CA HIS A 562 27.03 31.71 -4.89
C HIS A 562 27.10 31.26 -6.36
N ILE A 563 26.65 30.05 -6.68
CA ILE A 563 26.53 29.58 -8.09
C ILE A 563 25.44 30.38 -8.80
N LYS A 564 24.30 30.65 -8.16
CA LYS A 564 23.28 31.55 -8.70
C LYS A 564 23.83 32.95 -8.92
N THR A 565 24.59 33.53 -7.98
CA THR A 565 25.19 34.85 -8.08
C THR A 565 26.33 34.90 -9.11
N TYR A 566 27.10 33.82 -9.29
CA TYR A 566 28.09 33.71 -10.36
C TYR A 566 27.42 33.67 -11.73
N ILE A 567 26.38 32.85 -11.89
CA ILE A 567 25.58 32.77 -13.11
C ILE A 567 24.87 34.11 -13.36
N LEU A 568 24.31 34.75 -12.33
CA LEU A 568 23.61 36.03 -12.42
C LEU A 568 24.57 37.20 -12.67
N ASN A 569 25.77 37.24 -12.08
CA ASN A 569 26.77 38.31 -12.29
C ASN A 569 27.43 38.21 -13.67
N VAL A 570 27.63 37.01 -14.19
CA VAL A 570 28.00 36.80 -15.60
C VAL A 570 26.89 37.31 -16.54
N LEU A 571 25.63 37.26 -16.10
CA LEU A 571 24.47 37.74 -16.87
C LEU A 571 24.19 39.25 -16.68
N THR A 572 24.57 39.87 -15.56
CA THR A 572 24.32 41.31 -15.28
C THR A 572 25.50 42.23 -15.61
N GLN A 573 26.73 41.73 -15.79
CA GLN A 573 27.86 42.55 -16.28
C GLN A 573 27.80 42.91 -17.78
N ARG A 574 26.62 42.81 -18.41
CA ARG A 574 26.38 43.32 -19.77
C ARG A 574 25.18 44.30 -19.86
N THR A 575 24.87 44.99 -18.76
CA THR A 575 24.04 46.21 -18.79
C THR A 575 24.71 47.41 -18.11
N SER A 576 26.01 47.58 -18.34
CA SER A 576 26.73 48.86 -18.21
C SER A 576 27.79 48.97 -19.28
#